data_AF-E0VKC9-F1
#
_entry.id   AF-E0VKC9-F1
#
_cell.length_a   1.000
_cell.length_b   1.000
_cell.length_c   1.000
_cell.angle_alpha   90.00
_cell.angle_beta   90.00
_cell.angle_gamma   90.00
#
_symmetry.space_group_name_H-M   'P 1'
#
loop_
_entity.id
_entity.type
_entity.pdbx_description
1 polymer ?
#
loop_
_entity_poly.entity_id
_entity_poly.type
_entity_poly.pdbx_seq_one_letter_code
_entity_poly.pdbx_strand_id
1 'polypeptide(L)'
;MINLPHSMEKKTAQPSLREIFDVSILLAVPKKRRSLERRKCRRFGIPELHYKMLVPKTNILTCKKCGSFHEAGVICPTCYSRVMAETKEMQEVIAKNLGLSPVEEEVVVLYQDDDKSKEYFKGKRIVEMDKPRPKIFCDNLLQKSTHKESISTDVEIIPQIK
;
A
#
# COMPACT_ATOMS: atom_id res chain seq x y z
N MET A 1 -44.57 -15.95 56.58
CA MET A 1 -43.58 -16.51 57.53
C MET A 1 -42.39 -16.98 56.71
N ILE A 2 -41.31 -16.21 56.75
CA ILE A 2 -40.04 -16.48 56.09
C ILE A 2 -39.32 -17.55 56.91
N ASN A 3 -38.83 -18.62 56.29
CA ASN A 3 -37.81 -19.47 56.89
C ASN A 3 -36.77 -19.84 55.83
N LEU A 4 -35.65 -19.12 55.87
CA LEU A 4 -34.36 -19.54 55.34
C LEU A 4 -33.78 -20.62 56.26
N PRO A 5 -33.25 -21.75 55.77
CA PRO A 5 -32.21 -22.47 56.47
C PRO A 5 -30.84 -21.99 55.99
N HIS A 6 -30.21 -21.35 56.96
CA HIS A 6 -28.81 -21.13 57.21
C HIS A 6 -27.85 -22.23 56.70
N SER A 7 -26.77 -21.75 56.06
CA SER A 7 -25.36 -22.18 56.21
C SER A 7 -24.70 -22.69 54.93
N MET A 8 -23.88 -21.82 54.34
CA MET A 8 -22.83 -22.21 53.41
C MET A 8 -21.68 -22.84 54.19
N GLU A 9 -21.71 -24.16 54.37
CA GLU A 9 -20.52 -24.90 54.78
C GLU A 9 -19.51 -24.94 53.64
N LYS A 10 -18.45 -24.12 53.75
CA LYS A 10 -17.24 -24.25 52.95
C LYS A 10 -16.51 -25.53 53.37
N LYS A 11 -16.75 -26.64 52.68
CA LYS A 11 -15.98 -27.88 52.87
C LYS A 11 -14.55 -27.67 52.36
N THR A 12 -13.62 -27.43 53.29
CA THR A 12 -12.16 -27.43 53.07
C THR A 12 -11.62 -28.86 53.06
N ALA A 13 -12.07 -29.69 52.12
CA ALA A 13 -11.48 -31.00 51.90
C ALA A 13 -10.38 -30.88 50.84
N GLN A 14 -9.15 -31.28 51.17
CA GLN A 14 -8.08 -31.40 50.18
C GLN A 14 -8.45 -32.53 49.22
N PRO A 15 -8.47 -32.30 47.89
CA PRO A 15 -8.89 -33.31 46.93
C PRO A 15 -7.93 -34.51 46.98
N SER A 16 -8.48 -35.71 46.81
CA SER A 16 -7.67 -36.94 46.84
C SER A 16 -6.68 -36.95 45.66
N LEU A 17 -5.54 -37.64 45.79
CA LEU A 17 -4.54 -37.71 44.69
C LEU A 17 -5.13 -38.23 43.37
N ARG A 18 -6.11 -39.14 43.44
CA ARG A 18 -6.85 -39.63 42.27
C ARG A 18 -7.70 -38.52 41.63
N GLU A 19 -8.40 -37.74 42.44
CA GLU A 19 -9.14 -36.57 41.98
C GLU A 19 -8.23 -35.52 41.34
N ILE A 20 -7.00 -35.31 41.86
CA ILE A 20 -6.03 -34.37 41.26
C ILE A 20 -5.57 -34.83 39.87
N PHE A 21 -5.34 -36.14 39.68
CA PHE A 21 -5.00 -36.70 38.35
C PHE A 21 -6.19 -36.71 37.39
N ASP A 22 -7.41 -36.90 37.90
CA ASP A 22 -8.65 -36.75 37.12
C ASP A 22 -8.87 -35.28 36.71
N VAL A 23 -8.50 -34.34 37.60
CA VAL A 23 -8.39 -32.89 37.40
C VAL A 23 -7.10 -32.56 36.63
N SER A 24 -6.99 -33.15 35.43
CA SER A 24 -6.13 -32.69 34.32
C SER A 24 -6.32 -31.22 33.89
N ILE A 25 -7.03 -30.42 34.68
CA ILE A 25 -7.32 -29.00 34.53
C ILE A 25 -6.09 -28.14 34.88
N LEU A 26 -5.19 -28.61 35.75
CA LEU A 26 -3.97 -27.87 36.13
C LEU A 26 -2.86 -27.89 35.05
N LEU A 27 -3.01 -28.74 34.03
CA LEU A 27 -2.12 -28.76 32.87
C LEU A 27 -2.91 -28.20 31.70
N ALA A 28 -2.47 -27.08 31.10
CA ALA A 28 -3.10 -26.42 29.94
C ALA A 28 -2.99 -27.25 28.64
N VAL A 29 -3.26 -28.55 28.73
CA VAL A 29 -3.04 -29.58 27.72
C VAL A 29 -4.40 -30.12 27.26
N PRO A 30 -4.62 -30.34 25.95
CA PRO A 30 -5.89 -30.85 25.46
C PRO A 30 -6.16 -32.28 25.95
N LYS A 31 -7.22 -32.46 26.74
CA LYS A 31 -7.62 -33.77 27.29
C LYS A 31 -8.01 -34.80 26.22
N LYS A 32 -8.53 -34.35 25.08
CA LYS A 32 -8.96 -35.23 23.97
C LYS A 32 -8.45 -34.72 22.63
N ARG A 33 -8.06 -35.65 21.75
CA ARG A 33 -7.74 -35.35 20.35
C ARG A 33 -9.00 -34.81 19.65
N ARG A 34 -8.87 -33.69 18.94
CA ARG A 34 -9.99 -33.13 18.17
C ARG A 34 -10.37 -34.07 17.03
N SER A 35 -11.67 -34.27 16.83
CA SER A 35 -12.22 -34.98 15.67
C SER A 35 -11.80 -34.31 14.36
N LEU A 36 -11.89 -35.05 13.26
CA LEU A 36 -11.54 -34.56 11.94
C LEU A 36 -12.46 -33.42 11.51
N GLU A 37 -13.76 -33.52 11.79
CA GLU A 37 -14.77 -32.47 11.56
C GLU A 37 -14.40 -31.18 12.28
N ARG A 38 -14.16 -31.22 13.60
CA ARG A 38 -13.77 -30.04 14.39
C ARG A 38 -12.48 -29.40 13.88
N ARG A 39 -11.53 -30.21 13.38
CA ARG A 39 -10.32 -29.68 12.74
C ARG A 39 -10.61 -29.00 11.40
N LYS A 40 -11.47 -29.59 10.56
CA LYS A 40 -11.88 -29.00 9.27
C LYS A 40 -12.65 -27.69 9.46
N CYS A 41 -13.66 -27.68 10.34
CA CYS A 41 -14.42 -26.46 10.67
C CYS A 41 -13.48 -25.35 11.16
N ARG A 42 -12.51 -25.64 12.03
CA ARG A 42 -11.57 -24.61 12.50
C ARG A 42 -10.61 -24.12 11.42
N ARG A 43 -10.27 -24.95 10.42
CA ARG A 43 -9.35 -24.61 9.32
C ARG A 43 -10.04 -23.73 8.27
N PHE A 44 -11.19 -24.17 7.76
CA PHE A 44 -11.88 -23.50 6.65
C PHE A 44 -12.92 -22.50 7.13
N GLY A 45 -13.58 -22.84 8.22
CA GLY A 45 -14.64 -22.03 8.78
C GLY A 45 -16.02 -22.28 8.20
N ILE A 46 -16.97 -21.51 8.70
CA ILE A 46 -18.31 -21.35 8.12
C ILE A 46 -18.37 -19.89 7.63
N PRO A 47 -18.85 -19.62 6.40
CA PRO A 47 -18.91 -18.26 5.84
C PRO A 47 -19.57 -17.23 6.76
N GLU A 48 -20.63 -17.63 7.47
CA GLU A 48 -21.44 -16.76 8.32
C GLU A 48 -20.82 -16.45 9.69
N LEU A 49 -19.81 -17.22 10.13
CA LEU A 49 -19.30 -17.15 11.50
C LEU A 49 -17.80 -16.88 11.60
N HIS A 50 -16.96 -17.73 11.01
CA HIS A 50 -15.51 -17.64 11.14
C HIS A 50 -14.80 -18.09 9.86
N TYR A 51 -14.99 -17.35 8.77
CA TYR A 51 -14.39 -17.68 7.48
C TYR A 51 -12.89 -17.38 7.48
N LYS A 52 -12.06 -18.40 7.21
CA LYS A 52 -10.59 -18.28 7.17
C LYS A 52 -10.01 -18.49 5.77
N MET A 53 -10.86 -18.74 4.79
CA MET A 53 -10.42 -18.90 3.42
C MET A 53 -10.13 -17.53 2.80
N LEU A 54 -9.29 -17.53 1.77
CA LEU A 54 -8.99 -16.33 1.01
C LEU A 54 -10.25 -15.84 0.30
N VAL A 55 -10.58 -14.56 0.49
CA VAL A 55 -11.72 -13.93 -0.17
C VAL A 55 -11.23 -13.38 -1.52
N PRO A 56 -11.94 -13.66 -2.63
CA PRO A 56 -11.57 -13.10 -3.92
C PRO A 56 -11.67 -11.57 -3.89
N LYS A 57 -10.65 -10.90 -4.43
CA LYS A 57 -10.65 -9.43 -4.55
C LYS A 57 -11.47 -9.01 -5.77
N THR A 58 -12.46 -8.13 -5.58
CA THR A 58 -13.29 -7.56 -6.66
C THR A 58 -12.71 -6.27 -7.24
N ASN A 59 -11.63 -5.75 -6.66
CA ASN A 59 -11.12 -4.40 -6.91
C ASN A 59 -9.97 -4.38 -7.94
N ILE A 60 -9.93 -5.36 -8.85
CA ILE A 60 -8.87 -5.49 -9.84
C ILE A 60 -9.31 -4.78 -11.13
N LEU A 61 -8.55 -3.79 -11.55
CA LEU A 61 -8.83 -2.95 -12.72
C LEU A 61 -7.74 -3.10 -13.78
N THR A 62 -8.10 -2.85 -15.03
CA THR A 62 -7.16 -2.83 -16.15
C THR A 62 -6.60 -1.43 -16.34
N CYS A 63 -5.28 -1.29 -16.41
CA CYS A 63 -4.63 0.00 -16.61
C CYS A 63 -4.87 0.51 -18.04
N LYS A 64 -5.30 1.78 -18.17
CA LYS A 64 -5.58 2.41 -19.47
C LYS A 64 -4.33 2.59 -20.37
N LYS A 65 -3.14 2.67 -19.78
CA LYS A 65 -1.88 2.92 -20.52
C LYS A 65 -1.23 1.63 -21.04
N CYS A 66 -1.08 0.63 -20.18
CA CYS A 66 -0.34 -0.60 -20.50
C CYS A 66 -1.21 -1.86 -20.59
N GLY A 67 -2.49 -1.80 -20.23
CA GLY A 67 -3.39 -2.96 -20.23
C GLY A 67 -3.14 -3.97 -19.11
N SER A 68 -2.17 -3.75 -18.21
CA SER A 68 -1.93 -4.68 -17.09
C SER A 68 -2.93 -4.48 -15.94
N PHE A 69 -3.16 -5.53 -15.16
CA PHE A 69 -4.04 -5.49 -14.00
C PHE A 69 -3.38 -4.79 -12.81
N HIS A 70 -4.16 -4.00 -12.08
CA HIS A 70 -3.74 -3.31 -10.86
C HIS A 70 -4.92 -3.21 -9.88
N GLU A 71 -4.63 -2.98 -8.61
CA GLU A 71 -5.66 -2.80 -7.58
C GLU A 71 -6.21 -1.36 -7.63
N ALA A 72 -7.51 -1.21 -7.38
CA ALA A 72 -8.14 0.10 -7.25
C ALA A 72 -7.50 0.89 -6.08
N GLY A 73 -7.17 2.16 -6.32
CA GLY A 73 -6.46 3.01 -5.36
C GLY A 73 -4.94 2.82 -5.33
N VAL A 74 -4.38 1.91 -6.12
CA VAL A 74 -2.93 1.68 -6.24
C VAL A 74 -2.45 2.02 -7.64
N ILE A 75 -1.26 2.61 -7.76
CA ILE A 75 -0.65 2.90 -9.06
C ILE A 75 -0.30 1.59 -9.76
N CYS A 76 -0.45 1.55 -11.09
CA CYS A 76 -0.08 0.38 -11.88
C CYS A 76 1.42 0.02 -11.70
N PRO A 77 1.75 -1.22 -11.26
CA PRO A 77 3.12 -1.58 -10.93
C PRO A 77 4.04 -1.63 -12.16
N THR A 78 3.52 -1.98 -13.33
CA THR A 78 4.31 -2.06 -14.57
C THR A 78 4.64 -0.68 -15.13
N CYS A 79 3.70 0.28 -15.05
CA CYS A 79 3.99 1.66 -15.42
C CYS A 79 4.96 2.30 -14.43
N TYR A 80 4.75 2.04 -13.14
CA TYR A 80 5.62 2.55 -12.09
C TYR A 80 7.06 2.03 -12.23
N SER A 81 7.24 0.73 -12.50
CA SER A 81 8.58 0.15 -12.66
C SER A 81 9.36 0.76 -13.83
N ARG A 82 8.69 1.11 -14.94
CA ARG A 82 9.31 1.81 -16.08
C ARG A 82 9.81 3.21 -15.68
N VAL A 83 8.98 3.98 -14.96
CA VAL A 83 9.37 5.30 -14.45
C VAL A 83 10.49 5.19 -13.42
N MET A 84 10.44 4.16 -12.56
CA MET A 84 11.49 3.88 -11.58
C MET A 84 12.82 3.55 -12.26
N ALA A 85 12.81 2.78 -13.35
CA ALA A 85 14.03 2.48 -14.10
C ALA A 85 14.64 3.75 -14.71
N GLU A 86 13.82 4.57 -15.37
CA GLU A 86 14.26 5.82 -15.97
C GLU A 86 14.83 6.80 -14.93
N THR A 87 14.10 7.01 -13.83
CA THR A 87 14.53 7.92 -12.76
C THR A 87 15.79 7.46 -12.04
N LYS A 88 16.05 6.14 -11.96
CA LYS A 88 17.32 5.62 -11.44
C LYS A 88 18.48 5.96 -12.35
N GLU A 89 18.32 5.79 -13.67
CA GLU A 89 19.34 6.18 -14.64
C GLU A 89 19.60 7.69 -14.58
N MET A 90 18.55 8.51 -14.47
CA MET A 90 18.69 9.96 -14.24
C MET A 90 19.49 10.25 -12.97
N GLN A 91 19.18 9.59 -11.85
CA GLN A 91 19.90 9.77 -10.58
C GLN A 91 21.38 9.39 -10.70
N GLU A 92 21.72 8.32 -11.42
CA GLU A 92 23.11 7.92 -11.66
C GLU A 92 23.87 8.97 -12.47
N VAL A 93 23.25 9.53 -13.51
CA VAL A 93 23.85 10.60 -14.31
C VAL A 93 24.02 11.87 -13.49
N ILE A 94 23.02 12.22 -12.67
CA ILE A 94 23.07 13.36 -11.75
C ILE A 94 24.22 13.18 -10.74
N ALA A 95 24.34 12.00 -10.12
CA ALA A 95 25.39 11.70 -9.15
C ALA A 95 26.80 11.80 -9.76
N LYS A 96 26.98 11.32 -11.00
CA LYS A 96 28.25 11.42 -11.74
C LYS A 96 28.63 12.88 -12.03
N ASN A 97 27.66 13.75 -12.34
CA ASN A 97 27.90 15.15 -12.69
C ASN A 97 28.04 16.09 -11.48
N LEU A 98 27.28 15.85 -10.40
CA LEU A 98 27.23 16.76 -9.25
C LEU A 98 28.33 16.48 -8.23
N GLY A 99 28.96 15.30 -8.24
CA GLY A 99 30.02 14.97 -7.30
C GLY A 99 29.58 15.10 -5.84
N LEU A 100 30.49 15.53 -4.97
CA LEU A 100 30.25 15.72 -3.53
C LEU A 100 29.91 17.17 -3.16
N SER A 101 29.85 18.10 -4.12
CA SER A 101 29.61 19.50 -3.81
C SER A 101 28.12 19.77 -3.58
N PRO A 102 27.78 20.65 -2.63
CA PRO A 102 26.41 21.09 -2.42
C PRO A 102 25.90 21.81 -3.67
N VAL A 103 24.61 21.63 -3.96
CA VAL A 103 23.97 22.12 -5.19
C VAL A 103 23.03 23.26 -4.81
N GLU A 104 23.40 24.48 -5.17
CA GLU A 104 22.63 25.70 -4.84
C GLU A 104 21.58 26.04 -5.90
N GLU A 105 21.78 25.55 -7.13
CA GLU A 105 20.92 25.82 -8.29
C GLU A 105 19.97 24.65 -8.60
N GLU A 106 18.84 24.94 -9.25
CA GLU A 106 17.92 23.89 -9.70
C GLU A 106 18.59 23.01 -10.78
N VAL A 107 18.40 21.69 -10.67
CA VAL A 107 18.94 20.71 -11.62
C VAL A 107 17.89 20.38 -12.67
N VAL A 108 18.28 20.49 -13.95
CA VAL A 108 17.41 20.14 -15.08
C VAL A 108 18.09 19.04 -15.89
N VAL A 109 17.32 17.99 -16.18
CA VAL A 109 17.75 16.89 -17.03
C VAL A 109 17.30 17.14 -18.46
N LEU A 110 18.25 17.14 -19.41
CA LEU A 110 17.99 17.26 -20.84
C LEU A 110 18.26 15.93 -21.54
N TYR A 111 17.31 15.51 -22.37
CA TYR A 111 17.46 14.39 -23.29
C TYR A 111 18.05 14.88 -24.63
N GLN A 112 18.45 13.94 -25.49
CA GLN A 112 19.07 14.27 -26.79
C GLN A 112 18.16 15.10 -27.72
N ASP A 113 16.85 14.86 -27.66
CA ASP A 113 15.87 15.50 -28.53
C ASP A 113 15.42 16.88 -28.01
N ASP A 114 15.85 17.30 -26.81
CA ASP A 114 15.41 18.54 -26.18
C ASP A 114 16.26 19.75 -26.65
N ASP A 115 15.60 20.83 -27.04
CA ASP A 115 16.28 22.08 -27.42
C ASP A 115 16.97 22.75 -26.22
N LYS A 116 18.28 23.01 -26.34
CA LYS A 116 19.10 23.66 -25.29
C LYS A 116 18.80 25.16 -25.09
N SER A 117 18.05 25.79 -25.98
CA SER A 117 17.93 27.25 -26.09
C SER A 117 16.74 27.87 -25.34
N LYS A 118 15.93 27.09 -24.60
CA LYS A 118 14.78 27.66 -23.88
C LYS A 118 15.28 28.62 -22.79
N GLU A 119 14.74 29.84 -22.75
CA GLU A 119 15.09 30.87 -21.73
C GLU A 119 14.94 30.37 -20.29
N TYR A 120 14.08 29.36 -20.11
CA TYR A 120 13.85 28.63 -18.86
C TYR A 120 15.10 27.99 -18.24
N PHE A 121 16.14 27.69 -19.03
CA PHE A 121 17.36 27.04 -18.52
C PHE A 121 18.41 28.04 -18.00
N LYS A 122 18.18 29.36 -18.15
CA LYS A 122 19.10 30.37 -17.64
C LYS A 122 19.18 30.30 -16.11
N GLY A 123 20.36 30.01 -15.57
CA GLY A 123 20.60 29.91 -14.13
C GLY A 123 20.25 28.56 -13.49
N LYS A 124 20.04 27.51 -14.30
CA LYS A 124 19.85 26.14 -13.83
C LYS A 124 21.01 25.26 -14.28
N ARG A 125 21.36 24.28 -13.46
CA ARG A 125 22.43 23.33 -13.79
C ARG A 125 21.89 22.23 -14.69
N ILE A 126 22.45 22.15 -15.89
CA ILE A 126 22.03 21.22 -16.94
C ILE A 126 22.78 19.90 -16.80
N VAL A 127 22.04 18.80 -16.77
CA VAL A 127 22.55 17.41 -16.81
C VAL A 127 22.05 16.76 -18.09
N GLU A 128 22.98 16.38 -18.97
CA GLU A 128 22.66 15.77 -20.27
C GLU A 128 22.55 14.25 -20.15
N MET A 129 21.57 13.65 -20.84
CA MET A 129 21.42 12.20 -20.96
C MET A 129 21.48 11.75 -22.42
N ASP A 130 22.21 10.67 -22.68
CA ASP A 130 22.46 10.12 -24.01
C ASP A 130 21.29 9.29 -24.59
N LYS A 131 20.07 9.51 -24.10
CA LYS A 131 18.87 8.78 -24.53
C LYS A 131 17.84 9.73 -25.16
N PRO A 132 16.98 9.22 -26.05
CA PRO A 132 15.82 9.98 -26.50
C PRO A 132 14.78 10.07 -25.38
N ARG A 133 13.94 11.10 -25.42
CA ARG A 133 12.98 11.37 -24.35
C ARG A 133 11.86 10.32 -24.31
N PRO A 134 11.57 9.69 -23.17
CA PRO A 134 10.44 8.76 -23.08
C PRO A 134 9.12 9.53 -23.15
N LYS A 135 8.15 9.00 -23.92
CA LYS A 135 6.82 9.62 -24.13
C LYS A 135 6.03 9.91 -22.85
N ILE A 136 6.38 9.26 -21.74
CA ILE A 136 5.71 9.41 -20.44
C ILE A 136 6.16 10.71 -19.75
N PHE A 137 7.35 11.20 -20.08
CA PHE A 137 7.92 12.43 -19.54
C PHE A 137 7.70 13.55 -20.57
N CYS A 138 6.72 14.43 -20.36
CA CYS A 138 6.50 15.57 -21.26
C CYS A 138 7.40 16.76 -20.90
N ASP A 139 7.74 17.58 -21.90
CA ASP A 139 8.63 18.75 -21.81
C ASP A 139 8.29 19.71 -20.69
N ASN A 140 7.00 19.82 -20.38
CA ASN A 140 6.48 20.88 -19.54
C ASN A 140 6.26 20.43 -18.07
N LEU A 141 6.71 19.24 -17.65
CA LEU A 141 6.45 18.76 -16.27
C LEU A 141 6.93 19.73 -15.17
N LEU A 142 8.07 20.39 -15.39
CA LEU A 142 8.68 21.28 -14.41
C LEU A 142 8.35 22.76 -14.65
N GLN A 143 7.65 23.08 -15.74
CA GLN A 143 7.22 24.46 -15.99
C GLN A 143 6.09 24.81 -15.03
N LYS A 144 6.28 25.88 -14.24
CA LYS A 144 5.19 26.46 -13.45
C LYS A 144 4.08 26.86 -14.41
N SER A 145 2.83 26.49 -14.11
CA SER A 145 1.69 26.83 -14.95
C SER A 145 1.62 28.33 -15.19
N THR A 146 1.50 28.74 -16.44
CA THR A 146 1.42 30.16 -16.84
C THR A 146 0.07 30.81 -16.49
N HIS A 147 -0.91 30.02 -16.02
CA HIS A 147 -2.19 30.53 -15.56
C HIS A 147 -2.03 31.22 -14.20
N LYS A 148 -2.38 32.51 -14.13
CA LYS A 148 -2.65 33.18 -12.85
C LYS A 148 -3.84 32.46 -12.21
N GLU A 149 -3.72 32.11 -10.93
CA GLU A 149 -4.82 31.52 -10.16
C GLU A 149 -6.05 32.42 -10.27
N SER A 150 -7.11 31.92 -10.91
CA SER A 150 -8.38 32.65 -11.02
C SER A 150 -9.08 32.56 -9.67
N ILE A 151 -9.34 33.71 -9.05
CA ILE A 151 -10.02 33.83 -7.74
C ILE A 151 -11.54 33.56 -7.86
N SER A 152 -12.08 33.46 -9.07
CA SER A 152 -13.52 33.31 -9.31
C SER A 152 -14.01 31.87 -9.11
N THR A 153 -15.06 31.71 -8.31
CA THR A 153 -15.75 30.44 -8.00
C THR A 153 -16.66 29.91 -9.10
N ASP A 154 -16.81 30.65 -10.20
CA ASP A 154 -17.81 30.33 -11.21
C ASP A 154 -17.17 29.58 -12.38
N VAL A 155 -17.42 28.26 -12.41
CA VAL A 155 -17.06 27.39 -13.54
C VAL A 155 -18.30 27.25 -14.42
N GLU A 156 -18.34 27.98 -15.53
CA GLU A 156 -19.38 27.80 -16.55
C GLU A 156 -19.17 26.45 -17.26
N ILE A 157 -20.07 25.50 -16.97
CA ILE A 157 -20.10 24.20 -17.64
C ILE A 157 -20.65 24.44 -19.05
N ILE A 158 -19.78 24.40 -20.06
CA ILE A 158 -20.22 24.37 -21.46
C ILE A 158 -20.85 22.98 -21.71
N PRO A 159 -22.14 22.89 -22.07
CA PRO A 159 -22.78 21.62 -22.35
C PRO A 159 -22.22 21.03 -23.65
N GLN A 160 -21.70 19.81 -23.56
CA GLN A 160 -21.28 19.00 -24.71
C GLN A 160 -22.50 18.77 -25.62
N ILE A 161 -22.43 19.28 -26.84
CA ILE A 161 -23.44 19.05 -27.89
C ILE A 161 -23.41 17.56 -28.25
N LYS A 162 -24.60 16.94 -28.30
CA LYS A 162 -24.83 15.53 -28.65
C LYS A 162 -24.41 15.20 -30.07
#